data_AF-A0A8J2X962-F1
#
_entry.id   AF-A0A8J2X962-F1
#
_cell.length_a   1.000
_cell.length_b   1.000
_cell.length_c   1.000
_cell.angle_alpha   90.00
_cell.angle_beta   90.00
_cell.angle_gamma   90.00
#
_symmetry.space_group_name_H-M   'P 1'
#
loop_
_entity.id
_entity.type
_entity.pdbx_description
1 polymer ?
#
loop_
_entity_poly.entity_id
_entity_poly.type
_entity_poly.pdbx_seq_one_letter_code
_entity_poly.pdbx_strand_id
1 'polypeptide(L)'
;MVLFNGNNGTFAPKYACNIFTQVRNATKRAAGSRTSMKDSAGRRLGPKKYEGQVVKVGEIIMRQRGTKLYPGENTGIGKDHTIYAKEPGVVRYYLDPFHPKRKFVGVSLNRDVRLPLPHFEPRVRRFGHQVLTHPRIKKEEEDFLPRKQLEAKESILHALEKREQARSQLAMEYRAFLQDELKLQLSDIDMATSYLIRLRSCLKNGFLLTDAQYNARHYLELEYKLQAQRENTEDKLSEKLKLLHDTTNKLDETTSFDNKLHLIKHVSDKQKKELKEQLLKALHEKGDDIETKQQREEVKAMFSKASEFLTFSEEVHLRRVFLKPVKSENEATIATSPGKKTINIKRFNDERRKLEIVLRKKSAFLSKL
;
A
#
# COMPACT_ATOMS: atom_id res chain seq x y z
N MET A 1 -83.97 -15.52 35.43
CA MET A 1 -85.40 -15.66 35.75
C MET A 1 -85.86 -17.00 35.18
N VAL A 2 -86.53 -17.77 36.01
CA VAL A 2 -86.90 -19.20 35.88
C VAL A 2 -87.97 -19.41 34.80
N LEU A 3 -88.09 -20.65 34.27
CA LEU A 3 -89.32 -21.48 34.11
C LEU A 3 -89.06 -22.56 33.02
N PHE A 4 -88.81 -23.82 33.38
CA PHE A 4 -89.73 -24.92 33.73
C PHE A 4 -90.43 -25.64 32.55
N ASN A 5 -90.44 -26.97 32.69
CA ASN A 5 -91.33 -27.99 32.13
C ASN A 5 -91.06 -28.45 30.68
N GLY A 6 -91.11 -29.74 30.34
CA GLY A 6 -91.66 -30.86 31.08
C GLY A 6 -91.26 -32.21 30.49
N ASN A 7 -91.37 -33.18 31.39
CA ASN A 7 -91.15 -34.61 31.25
C ASN A 7 -92.21 -35.27 30.37
N ASN A 8 -91.89 -36.40 29.73
CA ASN A 8 -92.80 -37.53 29.54
C ASN A 8 -91.96 -38.76 29.18
N GLY A 9 -91.76 -39.63 30.16
CA GLY A 9 -91.13 -40.94 29.96
C GLY A 9 -92.14 -42.02 29.62
N THR A 10 -91.65 -43.17 29.15
CA THR A 10 -92.22 -44.49 29.46
C THR A 10 -91.18 -45.59 29.28
N PHE A 11 -90.87 -46.25 30.39
CA PHE A 11 -90.72 -47.70 30.60
C PHE A 11 -90.08 -48.61 29.53
N ALA A 12 -88.98 -49.29 29.89
CA ALA A 12 -88.94 -50.75 30.18
C ALA A 12 -87.48 -51.19 30.50
N PRO A 13 -87.26 -52.33 31.20
CA PRO A 13 -86.16 -52.47 32.16
C PRO A 13 -84.94 -53.28 31.68
N LYS A 14 -83.89 -53.13 32.51
CA LYS A 14 -82.63 -53.85 32.58
C LYS A 14 -82.83 -55.38 32.62
N TYR A 15 -82.19 -56.09 31.68
CA TYR A 15 -81.56 -57.39 31.97
C TYR A 15 -80.24 -57.51 31.22
N ALA A 16 -79.22 -57.90 31.98
CA ALA A 16 -77.84 -57.99 31.56
C ALA A 16 -77.61 -59.20 30.65
N CYS A 17 -76.85 -58.98 29.58
CA CYS A 17 -76.09 -60.03 28.91
C CYS A 17 -74.67 -59.48 28.72
N ASN A 18 -73.74 -59.92 29.56
CA ASN A 18 -72.31 -59.72 29.32
C ASN A 18 -71.94 -60.53 28.09
N ILE A 19 -72.01 -59.91 26.91
CA ILE A 19 -71.42 -60.48 25.70
C ILE A 19 -69.91 -60.37 25.91
N PHE A 20 -69.29 -61.48 26.32
CA PHE A 20 -67.85 -61.69 26.17
C PHE A 20 -67.55 -61.59 24.67
N THR A 21 -67.25 -60.39 24.18
CA THR A 21 -66.66 -60.22 22.86
C THR A 21 -65.30 -60.88 22.91
N GLN A 22 -65.22 -62.09 22.35
CA GLN A 22 -63.98 -62.75 22.02
C GLN A 22 -63.16 -61.79 21.15
N VAL A 23 -62.15 -61.14 21.73
CA VAL A 23 -61.16 -60.40 20.95
C VAL A 23 -60.37 -61.47 20.19
N ARG A 24 -60.77 -61.73 18.94
CA ARG A 24 -59.93 -62.47 18.00
C ARG A 24 -58.75 -61.57 17.66
N ASN A 25 -57.66 -61.70 18.41
CA ASN A 25 -56.37 -61.24 17.96
C ASN A 25 -56.04 -62.01 16.68
N ALA A 26 -55.98 -61.31 15.54
CA ALA A 26 -55.45 -61.90 14.32
C ALA A 26 -54.04 -62.45 14.63
N THR A 27 -53.87 -63.77 14.56
CA THR A 27 -52.59 -64.47 14.80
C THR A 27 -51.58 -64.29 13.66
N LYS A 28 -51.73 -63.23 12.86
CA LYS A 28 -50.69 -62.68 11.99
C LYS A 28 -50.77 -61.16 11.95
N ARG A 29 -50.18 -60.50 12.95
CA ARG A 29 -49.73 -59.10 12.85
C ARG A 29 -48.37 -59.05 12.15
N ALA A 30 -48.28 -59.68 10.98
CA ALA A 30 -47.04 -59.76 10.20
C ALA A 30 -47.36 -59.79 8.70
N ALA A 31 -48.10 -58.79 8.23
CA ALA A 31 -47.95 -58.29 6.88
C ALA A 31 -47.34 -56.89 6.99
N GLY A 32 -46.12 -56.81 7.55
CA GLY A 32 -45.28 -55.64 7.28
C GLY A 32 -45.12 -55.52 5.75
N SER A 33 -44.94 -54.30 5.22
CA SER A 33 -44.69 -54.13 3.78
C SER A 33 -43.44 -54.94 3.38
N ARG A 34 -43.64 -56.18 2.95
CA ARG A 34 -42.57 -57.13 2.63
C ARG A 34 -42.33 -57.11 1.13
N THR A 35 -42.02 -55.93 0.63
CA THR A 35 -41.48 -55.71 -0.72
C THR A 35 -40.63 -54.45 -0.67
N SER A 36 -39.31 -54.62 -0.56
CA SER A 36 -38.35 -53.51 -0.69
C SER A 36 -38.13 -53.19 -2.16
N MET A 37 -39.18 -52.68 -2.83
CA MET A 37 -39.12 -52.24 -4.24
C MET A 37 -38.75 -50.75 -4.31
N LYS A 38 -37.71 -50.34 -3.58
CA LYS A 38 -37.21 -48.95 -3.54
C LYS A 38 -35.81 -48.92 -4.17
N ASP A 39 -35.72 -48.43 -5.40
CA ASP A 39 -34.45 -48.11 -6.03
C ASP A 39 -34.46 -46.66 -6.54
N SER A 40 -33.29 -46.03 -6.55
CA SER A 40 -33.12 -44.68 -7.05
C SER A 40 -32.79 -44.67 -8.53
N ALA A 41 -33.34 -43.72 -9.29
CA ALA A 41 -33.01 -43.58 -10.70
C ALA A 41 -31.51 -43.33 -10.92
N GLY A 42 -30.94 -43.95 -11.97
CA GLY A 42 -29.54 -43.76 -12.37
C GLY A 42 -29.17 -42.29 -12.57
N ARG A 43 -28.02 -41.87 -12.01
CA ARG A 43 -27.60 -40.45 -11.97
C ARG A 43 -26.90 -39.95 -13.24
N ARG A 44 -26.86 -40.77 -14.31
CA ARG A 44 -26.24 -40.45 -15.61
C ARG A 44 -24.79 -39.93 -15.49
N LEU A 45 -24.02 -40.47 -14.54
CA LEU A 45 -22.59 -40.19 -14.35
C LEU A 45 -21.77 -40.76 -15.52
N GLY A 46 -20.50 -40.38 -15.60
CA GLY A 46 -19.57 -40.85 -16.64
C GLY A 46 -19.06 -39.72 -17.55
N PRO A 47 -18.19 -40.07 -18.51
CA PRO A 47 -17.62 -39.11 -19.46
C PRO A 47 -18.72 -38.56 -20.37
N LYS A 48 -18.58 -37.28 -20.70
CA LYS A 48 -19.46 -36.52 -21.59
C LYS A 48 -18.72 -36.04 -22.82
N LYS A 49 -17.40 -35.90 -22.72
CA LYS A 49 -16.47 -35.73 -23.83
C LYS A 49 -15.40 -36.79 -23.75
N TYR A 50 -14.93 -37.24 -24.89
CA TYR A 50 -13.94 -38.31 -25.02
C TYR A 50 -12.60 -37.76 -25.51
N GLU A 51 -11.56 -38.59 -25.43
CA GLU A 51 -10.22 -38.29 -25.95
C GLU A 51 -10.27 -37.74 -27.38
N GLY A 52 -9.52 -36.67 -27.65
CA GLY A 52 -9.43 -36.07 -28.99
C GLY A 52 -10.63 -35.21 -29.40
N GLN A 53 -11.68 -35.12 -28.58
CA GLN A 53 -12.85 -34.30 -28.92
C GLN A 53 -12.60 -32.81 -28.67
N VAL A 54 -13.12 -31.98 -29.56
CA VAL A 54 -13.09 -30.52 -29.42
C VAL A 54 -14.11 -30.08 -28.38
N VAL A 55 -13.68 -29.16 -27.51
CA VAL A 55 -14.50 -28.55 -26.47
C VAL A 55 -14.46 -27.03 -26.53
N LYS A 56 -15.55 -26.42 -26.11
CA LYS A 56 -15.67 -24.98 -25.86
C LYS A 56 -15.57 -24.70 -24.36
N VAL A 57 -15.30 -23.44 -24.01
CA VAL A 57 -15.28 -22.98 -22.61
C VAL A 57 -16.61 -23.33 -21.92
N GLY A 58 -16.53 -23.94 -20.75
CA GLY A 58 -17.67 -24.33 -19.93
C GLY A 58 -18.29 -25.69 -20.28
N GLU A 59 -17.86 -26.36 -21.36
CA GLU A 59 -18.39 -27.68 -21.68
C GLU A 59 -17.99 -28.72 -20.64
N ILE A 60 -18.95 -29.55 -20.23
CA ILE A 60 -18.73 -30.63 -19.27
C ILE A 60 -18.00 -31.79 -19.96
N ILE A 61 -16.89 -32.22 -19.36
CA ILE A 61 -16.08 -33.34 -19.84
C ILE A 61 -16.42 -34.62 -19.07
N MET A 62 -16.62 -34.53 -17.75
CA MET A 62 -16.87 -35.70 -16.90
C MET A 62 -17.84 -35.37 -15.77
N ARG A 63 -18.88 -36.18 -15.57
CA ARG A 63 -19.73 -36.13 -14.35
C ARG A 63 -19.40 -37.31 -13.44
N GLN A 64 -19.09 -37.05 -12.18
CA GLN A 64 -18.61 -38.08 -11.26
C GLN A 64 -19.11 -37.87 -9.83
N ARG A 65 -18.81 -38.85 -8.96
CA ARG A 65 -18.97 -38.76 -7.51
C ARG A 65 -17.59 -39.04 -6.92
N GLY A 66 -17.01 -38.03 -6.26
CA GLY A 66 -15.59 -37.99 -5.97
C GLY A 66 -14.72 -37.82 -7.22
N THR A 67 -13.42 -37.63 -7.03
CA THR A 67 -12.44 -37.41 -8.10
C THR A 67 -11.86 -38.72 -8.59
N LYS A 68 -12.64 -39.47 -9.40
CA LYS A 68 -12.09 -40.62 -10.15
C LYS A 68 -11.09 -40.15 -11.20
N LEU A 69 -11.40 -39.00 -11.80
CA LEU A 69 -10.50 -38.21 -12.63
C LEU A 69 -10.26 -36.86 -11.93
N TYR A 70 -9.03 -36.39 -12.00
CA TYR A 70 -8.61 -35.09 -11.48
C TYR A 70 -8.57 -34.07 -12.64
N PRO A 71 -8.83 -32.78 -12.34
CA PRO A 71 -8.69 -31.72 -13.33
C PRO A 71 -7.21 -31.55 -13.67
N GLY A 72 -6.87 -31.68 -14.94
CA GLY A 72 -5.55 -31.41 -15.52
C GLY A 72 -5.48 -30.04 -16.19
N GLU A 73 -4.56 -29.89 -17.15
CA GLU A 73 -4.33 -28.62 -17.86
C GLU A 73 -5.63 -28.04 -18.46
N ASN A 74 -5.84 -26.73 -18.32
CA ASN A 74 -6.98 -25.99 -18.88
C ASN A 74 -8.38 -26.54 -18.52
N THR A 75 -8.50 -27.23 -17.39
CA THR A 75 -9.79 -27.71 -16.86
C THR A 75 -10.09 -27.16 -15.47
N GLY A 76 -11.38 -27.15 -15.14
CA GLY A 76 -11.90 -26.81 -13.82
C GLY A 76 -12.69 -27.96 -13.24
N ILE A 77 -12.89 -27.91 -11.92
CA ILE A 77 -13.73 -28.86 -11.19
C ILE A 77 -14.87 -28.10 -10.50
N GLY A 78 -16.10 -28.57 -10.71
CA GLY A 78 -17.30 -28.02 -10.07
C GLY A 78 -17.56 -28.61 -8.69
N LYS A 79 -18.60 -28.11 -8.01
CA LYS A 79 -19.00 -28.56 -6.65
C LYS A 79 -19.27 -30.06 -6.58
N ASP A 80 -19.88 -30.63 -7.61
CA ASP A 80 -20.18 -32.07 -7.67
C ASP A 80 -19.03 -32.91 -8.27
N HIS A 81 -17.80 -32.36 -8.26
CA HIS A 81 -16.60 -32.92 -8.89
C HIS A 81 -16.70 -33.08 -10.42
N THR A 82 -17.66 -32.42 -11.06
CA THR A 82 -17.77 -32.38 -12.52
C THR A 82 -16.56 -31.64 -13.12
N ILE A 83 -15.88 -32.26 -14.08
CA ILE A 83 -14.76 -31.63 -14.80
C ILE A 83 -15.33 -30.90 -16.01
N TYR A 84 -14.93 -29.64 -16.20
CA TYR A 84 -15.32 -28.80 -17.33
C TYR A 84 -14.11 -28.10 -17.96
N ALA A 85 -14.23 -27.74 -19.24
CA ALA A 85 -13.19 -27.02 -19.97
C ALA A 85 -13.13 -25.54 -19.56
N LYS A 86 -11.94 -25.04 -19.21
CA LYS A 86 -11.71 -23.59 -18.98
C LYS A 86 -11.36 -22.85 -20.26
N GLU A 87 -10.74 -23.54 -21.20
CA GLU A 87 -10.34 -23.00 -22.49
C GLU A 87 -10.90 -23.87 -23.62
N PRO A 88 -11.12 -23.31 -24.83
CA PRO A 88 -11.45 -24.13 -25.98
C PRO A 88 -10.21 -24.89 -26.44
N GLY A 89 -10.40 -26.13 -26.87
CA GLY A 89 -9.29 -26.99 -27.26
C GLY A 89 -9.75 -28.43 -27.41
N VAL A 90 -8.86 -29.37 -27.12
CA VAL A 90 -9.04 -30.80 -27.35
C VAL A 90 -8.87 -31.56 -26.05
N VAL A 91 -9.84 -32.42 -25.71
CA VAL A 91 -9.81 -33.20 -24.47
C VAL A 91 -8.72 -34.26 -24.53
N ARG A 92 -7.87 -34.31 -23.49
CA ARG A 92 -6.78 -35.27 -23.31
C ARG A 92 -6.86 -35.92 -21.93
N TYR A 93 -6.90 -37.24 -21.90
CA TYR A 93 -6.82 -38.09 -20.73
C TYR A 93 -5.38 -38.57 -20.57
N TYR A 94 -4.76 -38.35 -19.41
CA TYR A 94 -3.35 -38.66 -19.22
C TYR A 94 -3.02 -39.01 -17.77
N LEU A 95 -1.83 -39.56 -17.58
CA LEU A 95 -1.20 -39.76 -16.27
C LEU A 95 -0.06 -38.76 -16.15
N ASP A 96 0.03 -38.13 -14.98
CA ASP A 96 1.08 -37.16 -14.70
C ASP A 96 2.15 -37.81 -13.79
N PRO A 97 3.44 -37.84 -14.19
CA PRO A 97 4.52 -38.34 -13.34
C PRO A 97 4.57 -37.72 -11.94
N PHE A 98 4.17 -36.45 -11.78
CA PHE A 98 4.11 -35.80 -10.46
C PHE A 98 3.05 -36.41 -9.54
N HIS A 99 2.06 -37.10 -10.10
CA HIS A 99 0.91 -37.66 -9.40
C HIS A 99 0.62 -39.10 -9.85
N PRO A 100 1.47 -40.06 -9.46
CA PRO A 100 1.55 -41.39 -10.09
C PRO A 100 0.29 -42.25 -9.97
N LYS A 101 -0.54 -42.03 -8.94
CA LYS A 101 -1.77 -42.81 -8.68
C LYS A 101 -3.05 -42.09 -9.15
N ARG A 102 -2.93 -40.92 -9.78
CA ARG A 102 -4.06 -40.09 -10.19
C ARG A 102 -4.19 -40.05 -11.70
N LYS A 103 -5.44 -40.13 -12.17
CA LYS A 103 -5.80 -40.00 -13.59
C LYS A 103 -6.27 -38.57 -13.84
N PHE A 104 -5.80 -37.95 -14.90
CA PHE A 104 -6.12 -36.56 -15.23
C PHE A 104 -6.93 -36.46 -16.51
N VAL A 105 -7.70 -35.38 -16.59
CA VAL A 105 -8.29 -34.92 -17.85
C VAL A 105 -7.96 -33.46 -18.00
N GLY A 106 -7.30 -33.13 -19.11
CA GLY A 106 -6.98 -31.77 -19.49
C GLY A 106 -7.55 -31.42 -20.86
N VAL A 107 -7.36 -30.16 -21.24
CA VAL A 107 -7.67 -29.64 -22.57
C VAL A 107 -6.39 -29.08 -23.17
N SER A 108 -5.89 -29.71 -24.24
CA SER A 108 -4.78 -29.16 -25.01
C SER A 108 -5.29 -28.09 -25.97
N LEU A 109 -4.55 -26.99 -26.10
CA LEU A 109 -4.95 -25.87 -26.97
C LEU A 109 -4.95 -26.26 -28.45
N ASN A 110 -3.99 -27.10 -28.85
CA ASN A 110 -3.86 -27.65 -30.19
C ASN A 110 -4.11 -29.15 -30.18
N ARG A 111 -4.50 -29.70 -31.34
CA ARG A 111 -4.65 -31.15 -31.55
C ARG A 111 -3.32 -31.89 -31.44
N ASP A 112 -2.22 -31.29 -31.88
CA ASP A 112 -0.93 -32.00 -31.96
C ASP A 112 -0.25 -32.13 -30.59
N VAL A 113 -0.59 -31.24 -29.66
CA VAL A 113 -0.05 -31.24 -28.31
C VAL A 113 -0.66 -32.39 -27.50
N ARG A 114 0.22 -33.22 -26.95
CA ARG A 114 -0.13 -34.28 -26.00
C ARG A 114 0.04 -33.77 -24.57
N LEU A 115 -0.82 -34.25 -23.68
CA LEU A 115 -0.64 -34.06 -22.24
C LEU A 115 -0.12 -35.38 -21.61
N PRO A 116 0.73 -35.33 -20.57
CA PRO A 116 1.20 -34.14 -19.86
C PRO A 116 2.23 -33.34 -20.67
N LEU A 117 2.25 -32.02 -20.48
CA LEU A 117 3.29 -31.17 -21.04
C LEU A 117 4.63 -31.41 -20.32
N PRO A 118 5.77 -31.27 -21.01
CA PRO A 118 7.07 -31.27 -20.37
C PRO A 118 7.16 -30.13 -19.34
N HIS A 119 7.66 -30.45 -18.14
CA HIS A 119 7.56 -29.57 -16.97
C HIS A 119 8.31 -28.23 -17.10
N PHE A 120 9.48 -28.25 -17.76
CA PHE A 120 10.35 -27.08 -17.88
C PHE A 120 10.07 -26.23 -19.12
N GLU A 121 9.22 -26.71 -20.04
CA GLU A 121 8.85 -25.92 -21.20
C GLU A 121 7.89 -24.79 -20.81
N PRO A 122 7.91 -23.67 -21.54
CA PRO A 122 6.97 -22.59 -21.30
C PRO A 122 5.54 -23.08 -21.49
N ARG A 123 4.65 -22.70 -20.55
CA ARG A 123 3.24 -23.04 -20.64
C ARG A 123 2.62 -22.41 -21.89
N VAL A 124 2.01 -23.24 -22.73
CA VAL A 124 1.19 -22.77 -23.85
C VAL A 124 -0.07 -22.12 -23.28
N ARG A 125 -0.29 -20.84 -23.60
CA ARG A 125 -1.44 -20.05 -23.10
C ARG A 125 -2.21 -19.46 -24.26
N ARG A 126 -3.53 -19.31 -24.09
CA ARG A 126 -4.40 -18.63 -25.06
C ARG A 126 -4.68 -17.19 -24.61
N PHE A 127 -4.37 -16.21 -25.47
CA PHE A 127 -4.70 -14.80 -25.19
C PHE A 127 -6.22 -14.56 -25.21
N GLY A 128 -6.93 -15.11 -26.20
CA GLY A 128 -8.40 -15.14 -26.20
C GLY A 128 -9.11 -13.80 -26.49
N HIS A 129 -8.36 -12.74 -26.80
CA HIS A 129 -8.90 -11.43 -27.16
C HIS A 129 -8.47 -11.02 -28.57
N GLN A 130 -9.18 -10.05 -29.15
CA GLN A 130 -8.90 -9.47 -30.47
C GLN A 130 -8.80 -7.94 -30.36
N VAL A 131 -7.93 -7.36 -31.17
CA VAL A 131 -7.81 -5.90 -31.27
C VAL A 131 -9.04 -5.32 -31.96
N LEU A 132 -9.65 -4.31 -31.34
CA LEU A 132 -10.80 -3.59 -31.90
C LEU A 132 -10.34 -2.68 -33.05
N THR A 133 -10.75 -3.00 -34.28
CA THR A 133 -10.42 -2.22 -35.48
C THR A 133 -11.37 -1.06 -35.72
N HIS A 134 -12.63 -1.18 -35.29
CA HIS A 134 -13.63 -0.15 -35.52
C HIS A 134 -13.42 1.02 -34.54
N PRO A 135 -13.17 2.26 -35.01
CA PRO A 135 -12.79 3.38 -34.15
C PRO A 135 -13.83 3.74 -33.09
N ARG A 136 -15.12 3.58 -33.40
CA ARG A 136 -16.19 3.87 -32.45
C ARG A 136 -16.14 2.94 -31.24
N ILE A 137 -16.11 1.63 -31.48
CA ILE A 137 -16.07 0.61 -30.40
C ILE A 137 -14.75 0.74 -29.63
N LYS A 138 -13.65 1.01 -30.33
CA LYS A 138 -12.36 1.30 -29.69
C LYS A 138 -12.45 2.48 -28.72
N LYS A 139 -13.09 3.58 -29.14
CA LYS A 139 -13.29 4.75 -28.28
C LYS A 139 -14.19 4.45 -27.08
N GLU A 140 -15.29 3.71 -27.29
CA GLU A 140 -16.19 3.29 -26.21
C GLU A 140 -15.44 2.44 -25.15
N GLU A 141 -14.51 1.57 -25.59
CA GLU A 141 -13.65 0.79 -24.69
C GLU A 141 -12.60 1.65 -23.97
N GLU A 142 -11.99 2.62 -24.66
CA GLU A 142 -11.03 3.58 -24.06
C GLU A 142 -11.70 4.49 -23.01
N ASP A 143 -12.94 4.91 -23.25
CA ASP A 143 -13.73 5.75 -22.36
C ASP A 143 -14.25 4.96 -21.14
N PHE A 144 -14.32 3.63 -21.23
CA PHE A 144 -14.83 2.78 -20.15
C PHE A 144 -13.88 2.76 -18.95
N LEU A 145 -14.41 3.09 -17.77
CA LEU A 145 -13.71 3.02 -16.49
C LEU A 145 -14.50 2.16 -15.49
N PRO A 146 -13.85 1.26 -14.73
CA PRO A 146 -14.48 0.59 -13.60
C PRO A 146 -15.04 1.60 -12.60
N ARG A 147 -16.19 1.28 -11.97
CA ARG A 147 -16.87 2.15 -11.00
C ARG A 147 -15.94 2.77 -9.96
N LYS A 148 -15.03 1.98 -9.38
CA LYS A 148 -14.06 2.46 -8.37
C LYS A 148 -13.13 3.54 -8.92
N GLN A 149 -12.71 3.42 -10.17
CA GLN A 149 -11.83 4.41 -10.81
C GLN A 149 -12.62 5.68 -11.16
N LEU A 150 -13.86 5.53 -11.62
CA LEU A 150 -14.74 6.66 -11.92
C LEU A 150 -15.02 7.51 -10.66
N GLU A 151 -15.38 6.85 -9.54
CA GLU A 151 -15.61 7.53 -8.25
C GLU A 151 -14.33 8.22 -7.72
N ALA A 152 -13.15 7.60 -7.91
CA ALA A 152 -11.89 8.17 -7.43
C ALA A 152 -11.29 9.24 -8.35
N LYS A 153 -11.70 9.31 -9.62
CA LYS A 153 -11.07 10.11 -10.67
C LYS A 153 -10.92 11.58 -10.29
N GLU A 154 -12.01 12.23 -9.88
CA GLU A 154 -12.03 13.66 -9.55
C GLU A 154 -11.11 13.97 -8.37
N SER A 155 -11.12 13.12 -7.35
CA SER A 155 -10.25 13.28 -6.18
C SER A 155 -8.76 13.19 -6.53
N ILE A 156 -8.39 12.29 -7.46
CA ILE A 156 -7.02 12.10 -7.93
C ILE A 156 -6.60 13.29 -8.81
N LEU A 157 -7.48 13.79 -9.66
CA LEU A 157 -7.22 14.97 -10.50
C LEU A 157 -7.01 16.22 -9.66
N HIS A 158 -7.86 16.47 -8.66
CA HIS A 158 -7.67 17.59 -7.73
C HIS A 158 -6.35 17.46 -6.94
N ALA A 159 -5.99 16.24 -6.50
CA ALA A 159 -4.70 16.00 -5.85
C ALA A 159 -3.50 16.14 -6.80
N LEU A 160 -3.67 15.88 -8.09
CA LEU A 160 -2.66 16.15 -9.12
C LEU A 160 -2.49 17.65 -9.33
N GLU A 161 -3.58 18.39 -9.50
CA GLU A 161 -3.60 19.84 -9.68
C GLU A 161 -2.92 20.56 -8.50
N LYS A 162 -3.26 20.18 -7.26
CA LYS A 162 -2.60 20.73 -6.07
C LYS A 162 -1.08 20.49 -6.07
N ARG A 163 -0.62 19.32 -6.57
CA ARG A 163 0.81 19.02 -6.70
C ARG A 163 1.48 19.81 -7.83
N GLU A 164 0.75 20.14 -8.90
CA GLU A 164 1.22 21.00 -9.98
C GLU A 164 1.34 22.45 -9.53
N GLN A 165 0.33 22.97 -8.82
CA GLN A 165 0.37 24.30 -8.21
C GLN A 165 1.57 24.43 -7.26
N ALA A 166 1.79 23.46 -6.37
CA ALA A 166 2.96 23.47 -5.47
C ALA A 166 4.30 23.41 -6.23
N ARG A 167 4.39 22.65 -7.33
CA ARG A 167 5.60 22.62 -8.19
C ARG A 167 5.82 23.95 -8.90
N SER A 168 4.75 24.59 -9.38
CA SER A 168 4.84 25.91 -10.03
C SER A 168 5.27 27.01 -9.05
N GLN A 169 4.79 26.96 -7.81
CA GLN A 169 5.22 27.87 -6.74
C GLN A 169 6.71 27.70 -6.44
N LEU A 170 7.19 26.46 -6.27
CA LEU A 170 8.62 26.18 -6.09
C LEU A 170 9.47 26.63 -7.28
N ALA A 171 8.97 26.48 -8.52
CA ALA A 171 9.66 26.96 -9.71
C ALA A 171 9.83 28.48 -9.70
N MET A 172 8.78 29.22 -9.30
CA MET A 172 8.82 30.68 -9.15
C MET A 172 9.80 31.10 -8.05
N GLU A 173 9.80 30.40 -6.91
CA GLU A 173 10.75 30.66 -5.81
C GLU A 173 12.20 30.48 -6.27
N TYR A 174 12.51 29.39 -6.98
CA TYR A 174 13.87 29.15 -7.50
C TYR A 174 14.25 30.12 -8.59
N ARG A 175 13.31 30.52 -9.45
CA ARG A 175 13.54 31.54 -10.46
C ARG A 175 13.93 32.86 -9.81
N ALA A 176 13.19 33.31 -8.80
CA ALA A 176 13.50 34.53 -8.05
C ALA A 176 14.89 34.42 -7.39
N PHE A 177 15.18 33.30 -6.71
CA PHE A 177 16.48 33.08 -6.08
C PHE A 177 17.67 33.13 -7.05
N LEU A 178 17.55 32.48 -8.21
CA LEU A 178 18.60 32.47 -9.23
C LEU A 178 18.86 33.86 -9.84
N GLN A 179 17.81 34.67 -9.99
CA GLN A 179 17.89 36.01 -10.58
C GLN A 179 18.32 37.08 -9.57
N ASP A 180 17.71 37.11 -8.40
CA ASP A 180 17.87 38.18 -7.41
C ASP A 180 19.13 37.99 -6.56
N GLU A 181 19.35 36.77 -6.04
CA GLU A 181 20.46 36.49 -5.12
C GLU A 181 21.75 36.12 -5.84
N LEU A 182 21.67 35.20 -6.81
CA LEU A 182 22.84 34.68 -7.52
C LEU A 182 23.19 35.47 -8.78
N LYS A 183 22.23 36.26 -9.32
CA LYS A 183 22.38 37.03 -10.57
C LYS A 183 22.95 36.21 -11.72
N LEU A 184 22.56 34.94 -11.80
CA LEU A 184 23.11 34.01 -12.79
C LEU A 184 22.46 34.26 -14.16
N GLN A 185 23.27 34.45 -15.19
CA GLN A 185 22.78 34.51 -16.57
C GLN A 185 22.68 33.09 -17.13
N LEU A 186 21.47 32.54 -17.12
CA LEU A 186 21.15 31.23 -17.70
C LEU A 186 20.36 31.42 -18.99
N SER A 187 20.68 30.62 -20.01
CA SER A 187 19.99 30.62 -21.30
C SER A 187 18.56 30.07 -21.22
N ASP A 188 18.35 29.04 -20.39
CA ASP A 188 17.07 28.38 -20.17
C ASP A 188 16.81 28.22 -18.67
N ILE A 189 16.02 29.15 -18.13
CA ILE A 189 15.69 29.20 -16.70
C ILE A 189 14.65 28.13 -16.34
N ASP A 190 13.75 27.80 -17.27
CA ASP A 190 12.67 26.85 -17.00
C ASP A 190 13.26 25.43 -16.89
N MET A 191 14.21 25.08 -17.75
CA MET A 191 14.98 23.84 -17.60
C MET A 191 15.77 23.82 -16.27
N ALA A 192 16.45 24.91 -15.91
CA ALA A 192 17.22 25.01 -14.67
C ALA A 192 16.34 24.80 -13.42
N THR A 193 15.17 25.45 -13.37
CA THR A 193 14.22 25.27 -12.25
C THR A 193 13.64 23.85 -12.22
N SER A 194 13.38 23.24 -13.38
CA SER A 194 12.93 21.85 -13.46
C SER A 194 13.97 20.87 -12.91
N TYR A 195 15.26 21.09 -13.22
CA TYR A 195 16.39 20.33 -12.67
C TYR A 195 16.46 20.46 -11.15
N LEU A 196 16.37 21.68 -10.60
CA LEU A 196 16.42 21.93 -9.16
C LEU A 196 15.24 21.31 -8.41
N ILE A 197 14.02 21.38 -8.96
CA ILE A 197 12.84 20.71 -8.38
C ILE A 197 13.06 19.19 -8.35
N ARG A 198 13.62 18.62 -9.41
CA ARG A 198 13.90 17.18 -9.48
C ARG A 198 14.98 16.78 -8.50
N LEU A 199 16.08 17.53 -8.44
CA LEU A 199 17.18 17.35 -7.48
C LEU A 199 16.66 17.37 -6.04
N ARG A 200 15.85 18.39 -5.70
CA ARG A 200 15.18 18.47 -4.40
C ARG A 200 14.30 17.25 -4.12
N SER A 201 13.52 16.80 -5.10
CA SER A 201 12.69 15.61 -4.92
C SER A 201 13.53 14.36 -4.65
N CYS A 202 14.69 14.22 -5.29
CA CYS A 202 15.61 13.11 -5.03
C CYS A 202 16.20 13.20 -3.62
N LEU A 203 16.65 14.38 -3.18
CA LEU A 203 17.14 14.58 -1.82
C LEU A 203 16.07 14.28 -0.76
N LYS A 204 14.83 14.73 -1.00
CA LYS A 204 13.68 14.42 -0.13
C LYS A 204 13.44 12.91 0.01
N ASN A 205 13.69 12.15 -1.05
CA ASN A 205 13.48 10.70 -1.10
C ASN A 205 14.66 9.90 -0.51
N GLY A 206 15.75 10.55 -0.07
CA GLY A 206 16.87 9.91 0.61
C GLY A 206 18.01 9.48 -0.31
N PHE A 207 18.11 10.03 -1.52
CA PHE A 207 19.28 9.81 -2.37
C PHE A 207 20.49 10.63 -1.88
N LEU A 208 21.69 10.11 -2.07
CA LEU A 208 22.94 10.87 -1.89
C LEU A 208 22.97 12.04 -2.89
N LEU A 209 23.67 13.12 -2.57
CA LEU A 209 23.70 14.32 -3.41
C LEU A 209 24.19 14.03 -4.83
N THR A 210 25.28 13.27 -4.96
CA THR A 210 25.86 12.89 -6.26
C THR A 210 24.88 12.09 -7.12
N ASP A 211 24.19 11.13 -6.49
CA ASP A 211 23.21 10.27 -7.17
C ASP A 211 21.96 11.07 -7.53
N ALA A 212 21.55 11.99 -6.67
CA ALA A 212 20.42 12.88 -6.90
C ALA A 212 20.66 13.83 -8.08
N GLN A 213 21.87 14.42 -8.18
CA GLN A 213 22.30 15.25 -9.30
C GLN A 213 22.33 14.45 -10.61
N TYR A 214 22.96 13.28 -10.58
CA TYR A 214 22.99 12.37 -11.72
C TYR A 214 21.58 11.99 -12.20
N ASN A 215 20.71 11.55 -11.28
CA ASN A 215 19.34 11.14 -11.60
C ASN A 215 18.48 12.30 -12.13
N ALA A 216 18.65 13.50 -11.59
CA ALA A 216 17.93 14.69 -12.04
C ALA A 216 18.37 15.11 -13.45
N ARG A 217 19.68 15.10 -13.72
CA ARG A 217 20.22 15.39 -15.05
C ARG A 217 19.82 14.34 -16.07
N HIS A 218 20.01 13.06 -15.74
CA HIS A 218 19.72 11.95 -16.63
C HIS A 218 18.23 11.87 -17.02
N TYR A 219 17.33 12.25 -16.10
CA TYR A 219 15.91 12.38 -16.41
C TYR A 219 15.66 13.37 -17.56
N LEU A 220 16.25 14.56 -17.51
CA LEU A 220 16.11 15.58 -18.56
C LEU A 220 16.78 15.16 -19.87
N GLU A 221 17.95 14.52 -19.79
CA GLU A 221 18.61 13.92 -20.97
C GLU A 221 17.67 12.93 -21.69
N LEU A 222 16.98 12.10 -20.92
CA LEU A 222 16.06 11.10 -21.46
C LEU A 222 14.81 11.77 -22.05
N GLU A 223 14.26 12.81 -21.43
CA GLU A 223 13.17 13.59 -21.99
C GLU A 223 13.55 14.24 -23.33
N TYR A 224 14.75 14.82 -23.44
CA TYR A 224 15.23 15.39 -24.69
C TYR A 224 15.46 14.32 -25.77
N LYS A 225 15.99 13.15 -25.42
CA LYS A 225 16.10 12.01 -26.35
C LYS A 225 14.74 11.55 -26.85
N LEU A 226 13.76 11.38 -25.96
CA LEU A 226 12.39 11.01 -26.32
C LEU A 226 11.70 12.10 -27.14
N GLN A 227 11.97 13.37 -26.89
CA GLN A 227 11.46 14.47 -27.71
C GLN A 227 12.08 14.44 -29.11
N ALA A 228 13.41 14.33 -29.22
CA ALA A 228 14.10 14.25 -30.49
C ALA A 228 13.65 13.05 -31.33
N GLN A 229 13.38 11.90 -30.69
CA GLN A 229 12.86 10.72 -31.38
C GLN A 229 11.40 10.92 -31.86
N ARG A 230 10.56 11.62 -31.10
CA ARG A 230 9.18 11.94 -31.52
C ARG A 230 9.13 12.95 -32.68
N GLU A 231 10.06 13.90 -32.68
CA GLU A 231 10.14 14.99 -33.67
C GLU A 231 11.08 14.67 -34.85
N ASN A 232 11.84 13.56 -34.79
CA ASN A 232 12.91 13.17 -35.72
C ASN A 232 14.01 14.25 -35.88
N THR A 233 14.39 14.94 -34.79
CA THR A 233 15.38 16.03 -34.80
C THR A 233 16.68 15.63 -34.09
N GLU A 234 17.38 14.61 -34.59
CA GLU A 234 18.59 14.09 -33.94
C GLU A 234 19.78 15.06 -34.02
N ASP A 235 19.88 15.86 -35.07
CA ASP A 235 21.00 16.80 -35.29
C ASP A 235 21.13 17.84 -34.16
N LYS A 236 19.99 18.36 -33.67
CA LYS A 236 19.91 19.38 -32.61
C LYS A 236 20.03 18.81 -31.20
N LEU A 237 19.94 17.49 -31.04
CA LEU A 237 19.97 16.83 -29.73
C LEU A 237 21.32 17.03 -29.05
N SER A 238 22.42 16.93 -29.82
CA SER A 238 23.77 17.06 -29.30
C SER A 238 24.03 18.43 -28.65
N GLU A 239 23.52 19.51 -29.26
CA GLU A 239 23.62 20.87 -28.75
C GLU A 239 22.79 21.06 -27.47
N LYS A 240 21.54 20.56 -27.46
CA LYS A 240 20.67 20.60 -26.27
C LYS A 240 21.27 19.86 -25.09
N LEU A 241 21.86 18.68 -25.32
CA LEU A 241 22.52 17.90 -24.27
C LEU A 241 23.75 18.62 -23.72
N LYS A 242 24.57 19.24 -24.58
CA LYS A 242 25.70 20.06 -24.13
C LYS A 242 25.23 21.22 -23.26
N LEU A 243 24.20 21.94 -23.71
CA LEU A 243 23.59 23.03 -22.94
C LEU A 243 23.09 22.57 -21.57
N LEU A 244 22.43 21.42 -21.51
CA LEU A 244 21.97 20.79 -20.27
C LEU A 244 23.16 20.46 -19.34
N HIS A 245 24.22 19.85 -19.85
CA HIS A 245 25.40 19.53 -19.02
C HIS A 245 26.06 20.81 -18.49
N ASP A 246 26.25 21.82 -19.32
CA ASP A 246 26.90 23.07 -18.93
C ASP A 246 26.09 23.82 -17.86
N THR A 247 24.76 23.86 -18.02
CA THR A 247 23.86 24.52 -17.06
C THR A 247 23.76 23.75 -15.74
N THR A 248 23.60 22.42 -15.78
CA THR A 248 23.56 21.60 -14.57
C THR A 248 24.87 21.64 -13.78
N ASN A 249 26.02 21.53 -14.45
CA ASN A 249 27.33 21.66 -13.80
C ASN A 249 27.48 23.05 -13.13
N LYS A 250 27.09 24.13 -13.82
CA LYS A 250 27.08 25.49 -13.24
C LYS A 250 26.16 25.58 -12.02
N LEU A 251 24.99 24.97 -12.06
CA LEU A 251 24.05 24.97 -10.93
C LEU A 251 24.61 24.17 -9.74
N ASP A 252 25.24 23.02 -9.99
CA ASP A 252 25.83 22.20 -8.95
C ASP A 252 27.01 22.89 -8.25
N GLU A 253 27.77 23.71 -8.98
CA GLU A 253 28.87 24.53 -8.43
C GLU A 253 28.38 25.77 -7.67
N THR A 254 27.23 26.32 -8.04
CA THR A 254 26.75 27.62 -7.53
C THR A 254 25.67 27.51 -6.47
N THR A 255 24.89 26.44 -6.49
CA THR A 255 23.75 26.20 -5.60
C THR A 255 23.94 24.94 -4.75
N SER A 256 23.23 24.90 -3.62
CA SER A 256 23.08 23.71 -2.78
C SER A 256 21.70 23.75 -2.13
N PHE A 257 21.23 22.61 -1.62
CA PHE A 257 20.07 22.58 -0.74
C PHE A 257 20.52 22.56 0.73
N ASP A 258 19.79 23.27 1.58
CA ASP A 258 19.92 23.18 3.03
C ASP A 258 19.28 21.86 3.54
N ASN A 259 19.40 21.59 4.84
CA ASN A 259 18.82 20.39 5.44
C ASN A 259 17.28 20.34 5.47
N LYS A 260 16.60 21.47 5.18
CA LYS A 260 15.15 21.61 5.07
C LYS A 260 14.67 21.67 3.61
N LEU A 261 15.59 21.53 2.66
CA LEU A 261 15.35 21.56 1.22
C LEU A 261 14.96 22.94 0.67
N HIS A 262 15.46 24.02 1.26
CA HIS A 262 15.51 25.36 0.66
C HIS A 262 16.77 25.49 -0.18
N LEU A 263 16.67 26.27 -1.26
CA LEU A 263 17.80 26.56 -2.13
C LEU A 263 18.69 27.61 -1.48
N ILE A 264 19.98 27.35 -1.44
CA ILE A 264 21.01 28.23 -0.88
C ILE A 264 22.20 28.31 -1.84
N LYS A 265 23.13 29.24 -1.56
CA LYS A 265 24.42 29.28 -2.24
C LYS A 265 25.22 28.01 -1.93
N HIS A 266 25.99 27.54 -2.91
CA HIS A 266 26.83 26.37 -2.73
C HIS A 266 27.84 26.55 -1.59
N VAL A 267 27.92 25.52 -0.74
CA VAL A 267 28.89 25.43 0.36
C VAL A 267 29.65 24.13 0.19
N SER A 268 30.97 24.23 0.07
CA SER A 268 31.82 23.05 -0.08
C SER A 268 31.86 22.21 1.19
N ASP A 269 32.11 20.91 1.07
CA ASP A 269 32.14 20.01 2.23
C ASP A 269 33.22 20.37 3.27
N LYS A 270 34.33 20.98 2.82
CA LYS A 270 35.37 21.51 3.72
C LYS A 270 34.84 22.69 4.53
N GLN A 271 34.22 23.66 3.86
CA GLN A 271 33.59 24.81 4.52
C GLN A 271 32.47 24.37 5.48
N LYS A 272 31.66 23.36 5.12
CA LYS A 272 30.64 22.81 6.03
C LYS A 272 31.25 22.27 7.33
N LYS A 273 32.37 21.55 7.24
CA LYS A 273 33.08 21.04 8.41
C LYS A 273 33.66 22.16 9.27
N GLU A 274 34.28 23.17 8.65
CA GLU A 274 34.83 24.33 9.35
C GLU A 274 33.73 25.12 10.09
N LEU A 275 32.62 25.42 9.42
CA LEU A 275 31.46 26.11 10.02
C LEU A 275 30.85 25.28 11.15
N LYS A 276 30.79 23.95 11.00
CA LYS A 276 30.35 23.04 12.06
C LYS A 276 31.27 23.10 13.27
N GLU A 277 32.58 23.09 13.07
CA GLU A 277 33.55 23.20 14.17
C GLU A 277 33.48 24.57 14.86
N GLN A 278 33.31 25.66 14.09
CA GLN A 278 33.11 27.00 14.64
C GLN A 278 31.83 27.08 15.48
N LEU A 279 30.72 26.50 14.99
CA LEU A 279 29.47 26.43 15.74
C LEU A 279 29.66 25.63 17.04
N LEU A 280 30.31 24.48 16.98
CA LEU A 280 30.58 23.66 18.17
C LEU A 280 31.42 24.41 19.19
N LYS A 281 32.49 25.11 18.76
CA LYS A 281 33.30 25.96 19.64
C LYS A 281 32.46 27.06 20.30
N ALA A 282 31.67 27.79 19.53
CA ALA A 282 30.79 28.85 20.03
C ALA A 282 29.73 28.31 21.02
N LEU A 283 29.18 27.12 20.76
CA LEU A 283 28.22 26.47 21.65
C LEU A 283 28.88 26.01 22.96
N HIS A 284 30.10 25.46 22.89
CA HIS A 284 30.85 25.05 24.07
C HIS A 284 31.30 26.24 24.92
N GLU A 285 31.70 27.35 24.31
CA GLU A 285 32.05 28.61 25.01
C GLU A 285 30.88 29.19 25.81
N LYS A 286 29.64 29.06 25.30
CA LYS A 286 28.44 29.50 26.02
C LYS A 286 28.00 28.55 27.14
N GLY A 287 28.49 27.31 27.13
CA GLY A 287 28.27 26.30 28.18
C GLY A 287 26.80 25.85 28.36
N ASP A 288 26.55 25.04 29.39
CA ASP A 288 25.20 24.63 29.85
C ASP A 288 24.48 25.76 30.64
N ASP A 289 25.12 26.93 30.79
CA ASP A 289 24.76 28.00 31.73
C ASP A 289 23.90 29.12 31.10
N ILE A 290 22.88 28.75 30.33
CA ILE A 290 21.85 29.70 29.85
C ILE A 290 20.97 30.17 31.04
N GLU A 291 21.33 31.24 31.72
CA GLU A 291 20.61 31.75 32.91
C GLU A 291 19.63 32.87 32.60
N THR A 292 19.82 33.57 31.49
CA THR A 292 19.04 34.75 31.10
C THR A 292 18.29 34.55 29.78
N LYS A 293 17.21 35.31 29.61
CA LYS A 293 16.47 35.39 28.34
C LYS A 293 17.37 35.73 27.15
N GLN A 294 18.29 36.67 27.35
CA GLN A 294 19.21 37.16 26.33
C GLN A 294 20.12 36.03 25.83
N GLN A 295 20.78 35.32 26.74
CA GLN A 295 21.62 34.16 26.40
C GLN A 295 20.83 33.07 25.65
N ARG A 296 19.56 32.83 26.03
CA ARG A 296 18.70 31.89 25.30
C ARG A 296 18.46 32.33 23.86
N GLU A 297 18.19 33.62 23.65
CA GLU A 297 17.96 34.19 22.32
C GLU A 297 19.24 34.22 21.49
N GLU A 298 20.40 34.49 22.11
CA GLU A 298 21.71 34.37 21.47
C GLU A 298 21.99 32.95 20.97
N VAL A 299 21.79 31.92 21.81
CA VAL A 299 21.99 30.53 21.40
C VAL A 299 21.01 30.15 20.29
N LYS A 300 19.75 30.60 20.36
CA LYS A 300 18.79 30.40 19.26
C LYS A 300 19.24 31.08 17.97
N ALA A 301 19.81 32.28 18.07
CA ALA A 301 20.33 33.02 16.93
C ALA A 301 21.55 32.32 16.29
N MET A 302 22.41 31.66 17.08
CA MET A 302 23.51 30.83 16.54
C MET A 302 22.99 29.68 15.66
N PHE A 303 21.83 29.12 15.99
CA PHE A 303 21.19 28.08 15.17
C PHE A 303 20.40 28.61 13.95
N SER A 304 20.38 29.93 13.68
CA SER A 304 19.60 30.49 12.56
C SER A 304 20.10 30.00 11.19
N LYS A 305 21.42 29.96 10.99
CA LYS A 305 22.09 29.51 9.76
C LYS A 305 22.55 28.05 9.79
N ALA A 306 22.24 27.34 10.86
CA ALA A 306 22.70 25.97 11.08
C ALA A 306 22.21 24.98 10.00
N SER A 307 21.06 25.25 9.38
CA SER A 307 20.51 24.40 8.32
C SER A 307 21.34 24.35 7.05
N GLU A 308 22.18 25.36 6.81
CA GLU A 308 22.97 25.50 5.58
C GLU A 308 24.15 24.51 5.53
N PHE A 309 24.71 24.15 6.69
CA PHE A 309 25.94 23.35 6.76
C PHE A 309 25.83 22.09 7.62
N LEU A 310 24.80 21.94 8.45
CA LEU A 310 24.56 20.71 9.22
C LEU A 310 23.55 19.79 8.54
N THR A 311 23.69 18.49 8.78
CA THR A 311 22.60 17.55 8.47
C THR A 311 21.42 17.77 9.42
N PHE A 312 20.22 17.34 9.01
CA PHE A 312 19.02 17.46 9.84
C PHE A 312 19.17 16.71 11.18
N SER A 313 19.77 15.51 11.16
CA SER A 313 20.01 14.70 12.36
C SER A 313 20.95 15.41 13.35
N GLU A 314 22.03 15.99 12.85
CA GLU A 314 22.99 16.73 13.68
C GLU A 314 22.37 18.00 14.27
N GLU A 315 21.61 18.78 13.49
CA GLU A 315 20.93 19.97 14.00
C GLU A 315 19.96 19.59 15.14
N VAL A 316 19.17 18.53 14.95
CA VAL A 316 18.25 18.02 15.99
C VAL A 316 19.02 17.59 17.24
N HIS A 317 20.15 16.89 17.07
CA HIS A 317 20.99 16.47 18.18
C HIS A 317 21.55 17.66 18.97
N LEU A 318 22.17 18.63 18.30
CA LEU A 318 22.76 19.80 18.94
C LEU A 318 21.69 20.65 19.64
N ARG A 319 20.53 20.86 19.02
CA ARG A 319 19.40 21.55 19.68
C ARG A 319 18.95 20.80 20.94
N ARG A 320 18.91 19.47 20.93
CA ARG A 320 18.54 18.67 22.11
C ARG A 320 19.57 18.78 23.24
N VAL A 321 20.86 18.88 22.89
CA VAL A 321 21.96 18.99 23.86
C VAL A 321 22.00 20.38 24.51
N PHE A 322 21.98 21.45 23.70
CA PHE A 322 22.21 22.83 24.18
C PHE A 322 20.93 23.59 24.54
N LEU A 323 19.78 23.24 23.96
CA LEU A 323 18.48 23.86 24.27
C LEU A 323 17.58 22.87 25.02
N LYS A 324 18.10 22.28 26.10
CA LYS A 324 17.33 21.39 26.99
C LYS A 324 16.11 22.15 27.56
N PRO A 325 14.91 21.55 27.57
CA PRO A 325 13.72 22.22 28.09
C PRO A 325 13.84 22.54 29.59
N VAL A 326 14.56 21.70 30.33
CA VAL A 326 14.88 21.85 31.75
C VAL A 326 16.34 21.52 31.97
N LYS A 327 17.05 22.33 32.76
CA LYS A 327 18.47 22.10 33.09
C LYS A 327 18.66 20.91 34.05
N SER A 328 19.90 20.45 34.18
CA SER A 328 20.30 19.49 35.24
C SER A 328 20.17 20.09 36.64
N GLU A 329 20.28 19.24 37.66
CA GLU A 329 20.16 19.59 39.07
C GLU A 329 21.52 19.99 39.65
N ASN A 330 21.75 21.30 39.75
CA ASN A 330 22.90 21.91 40.45
C ASN A 330 22.42 22.91 41.51
N GLU A 331 23.33 23.37 42.38
CA GLU A 331 23.05 24.38 43.43
C GLU A 331 22.38 25.66 42.88
N ALA A 332 22.74 26.07 41.66
CA ALA A 332 22.14 27.20 40.98
C ALA A 332 20.66 26.97 40.62
N THR A 333 20.25 25.74 40.33
CA THR A 333 18.91 25.39 39.80
C THR A 333 17.93 24.86 40.84
N ILE A 334 18.45 24.33 41.97
CA ILE A 334 17.65 23.85 43.09
C ILE A 334 17.44 25.00 44.08
N ALA A 335 16.25 25.07 44.67
CA ALA A 335 15.94 25.99 45.75
C ALA A 335 15.92 25.26 47.10
N THR A 336 16.44 25.90 48.14
CA THR A 336 16.46 25.36 49.52
C THR A 336 15.12 25.51 50.22
N SER A 337 14.32 26.52 49.86
CA SER A 337 13.00 26.79 50.45
C SER A 337 11.95 27.08 49.36
N PRO A 338 10.66 26.76 49.63
CA PRO A 338 9.58 27.04 48.68
C PRO A 338 9.31 28.54 48.60
N GLY A 339 9.16 29.07 47.38
CA GLY A 339 8.87 30.47 47.14
C GLY A 339 8.17 30.74 45.81
N LYS A 340 7.79 32.01 45.53
CA LYS A 340 7.06 32.40 44.30
C LYS A 340 7.82 32.08 42.99
N LYS A 341 9.14 31.96 43.06
CA LYS A 341 10.05 31.65 41.93
C LYS A 341 10.46 30.17 41.88
N THR A 342 9.84 29.29 42.67
CA THR A 342 10.13 27.85 42.66
C THR A 342 8.95 27.03 42.13
N ILE A 343 9.22 25.81 41.68
CA ILE A 343 8.25 24.84 41.21
C ILE A 343 8.53 23.53 41.94
N ASN A 344 7.49 22.92 42.47
CA ASN A 344 7.59 21.66 43.19
C ASN A 344 7.46 20.51 42.19
N ILE A 345 8.52 19.72 42.04
CA ILE A 345 8.51 18.49 41.25
C ILE A 345 8.55 17.32 42.22
N LYS A 346 7.62 16.38 42.06
CA LYS A 346 7.59 15.14 42.84
C LYS A 346 8.19 14.03 42.00
N ARG A 347 9.20 13.34 42.52
CA ARG A 347 9.77 12.12 41.90
C ARG A 347 9.83 11.01 42.92
N PHE A 348 9.89 9.77 42.45
CA PHE A 348 10.17 8.64 43.32
C PHE A 348 11.69 8.44 43.38
N ASN A 349 12.24 8.31 44.59
CA ASN A 349 13.64 8.01 44.81
C ASN A 349 13.76 6.52 45.15
N ASP A 350 14.34 5.74 44.24
CA ASP A 350 14.43 4.28 44.36
C ASP A 350 15.33 3.84 45.52
N GLU A 351 16.41 4.57 45.79
CA GLU A 351 17.36 4.27 46.87
C GLU A 351 16.69 4.41 48.24
N ARG A 352 15.92 5.48 48.44
CA ARG A 352 15.20 5.76 49.69
C ARG A 352 13.81 5.13 49.75
N ARG A 353 13.33 4.55 48.64
CA ARG A 353 11.97 4.04 48.43
C ARG A 353 10.88 5.00 48.90
N LYS A 354 11.08 6.29 48.64
CA LYS A 354 10.18 7.36 49.10
C LYS A 354 9.96 8.39 48.01
N LEU A 355 8.81 9.05 48.07
CA LEU A 355 8.52 10.19 47.23
C LEU A 355 9.37 11.39 47.68
N GLU A 356 10.22 11.87 46.78
CA GLU A 356 11.10 13.02 46.97
C GLU A 356 10.47 14.26 46.31
N ILE A 357 10.42 15.36 47.05
CA ILE A 357 9.96 16.65 46.54
C ILE A 357 11.20 17.50 46.25
N VAL A 358 11.45 17.76 44.96
CA VAL A 358 12.54 18.62 44.50
C VAL A 358 11.98 20.00 44.16
N LEU A 359 12.55 21.03 44.80
CA LEU A 359 12.20 22.42 44.55
C LEU A 359 13.10 22.98 43.44
N ARG A 360 12.56 23.19 42.24
CA ARG A 360 13.31 23.75 41.11
C ARG A 360 13.04 25.25 40.97
N LYS A 361 14.08 26.07 40.77
CA LYS A 361 13.92 27.49 40.42
C LYS A 361 13.29 27.62 39.04
N LYS A 362 12.43 28.62 38.82
CA LYS A 362 11.82 28.91 37.50
C LYS A 362 12.86 29.19 36.42
N SER A 363 14.02 29.76 36.78
CA SER A 363 15.16 29.98 35.87
C SER A 363 15.77 28.68 35.31
N ALA A 364 15.50 27.52 35.92
CA ALA A 364 15.96 26.24 35.40
C ALA A 364 15.16 25.73 34.19
N PHE A 365 14.02 26.37 33.85
CA PHE A 365 13.15 25.99 32.75
C PHE A 365 13.35 26.96 31.59
N LEU A 366 13.75 26.44 30.43
CA LEU A 366 14.09 27.25 29.26
C LEU A 366 12.92 28.12 28.76
N SER A 367 11.68 27.66 28.95
CA SER A 367 10.46 28.39 28.61
C SER A 367 10.12 29.54 29.56
N LYS A 368 10.67 29.51 30.79
CA LYS A 368 10.43 30.50 31.84
C LYS A 368 11.60 31.47 32.03
N LEU A 369 12.62 31.34 31.18
CA LEU A 369 13.72 32.28 31.01
C LEU A 369 13.32 33.51 30.19
#